data_AF-A0A8C6P6T0-F1
#
_entry.id   AF-A0A8C6P6T0-F1
#
_cell.length_a   1.000
_cell.length_b   1.000
_cell.length_c   1.000
_cell.angle_alpha   90.00
_cell.angle_beta   90.00
_cell.angle_gamma   90.00
#
_symmetry.space_group_name_H-M   'P 1'
#
loop_
_entity.id
_entity.type
_entity.pdbx_description
1 polymer ?
#
loop_
_entity_poly.entity_id
_entity_poly.type
_entity_poly.pdbx_seq_one_letter_code
_entity_poly.pdbx_strand_id
1 'polypeptide(L)'
;MSGFWFLHYQVPCFQEPDGMFHFLHGVTLGVSPLSASSSNLRNTMLDDVVDKFKKTSLHNASTPENNQSFAEADDAECDVCTGRKNKAVKSCLVCLASYCELHVQPHFESAAFKKHKLVSANKRLQETICARHDKLLEVYCRSDRRFICYLCLTDEHKGHDTVLVEEETQNMQRQLGDIKQRSQTKIQKREKEAQELRLSIMFFSRSARATAEKADAIFTELIRSMELKHFEVRELIKAQEKTAIREAEQLLEKIQKEIVELKKSDTELDQLALIEDPVHFLQSCQSLQAPPALSASPLLSTNPGGSFDPVMAAVADFKELLHEVSEVGFASIFEKVREVQIIGPQNPPVQSDGETGSAAQTDPPVAALPFGLDQTSANPLNPFLIPGPIAPMFSLSPLGSRLSSGTRHRHVQRRPHPRRK
;
A
#
# COMPACT_ATOMS: atom_id res chain seq x y z
N MET A 1 -48.10 7.33 -22.88
CA MET A 1 -47.41 7.97 -21.73
C MET A 1 -46.72 6.87 -20.94
N SER A 2 -45.47 6.57 -21.30
CA SER A 2 -44.68 5.47 -20.71
C SER A 2 -43.60 6.07 -19.81
N GLY A 3 -43.86 6.09 -18.50
CA GLY A 3 -42.91 6.55 -17.51
C GLY A 3 -41.85 5.48 -17.24
N PHE A 4 -40.63 5.73 -17.68
CA PHE A 4 -39.44 5.01 -17.21
C PHE A 4 -39.13 5.48 -15.79
N TRP A 5 -39.32 4.62 -14.80
CA TRP A 5 -38.78 4.84 -13.46
C TRP A 5 -37.30 4.46 -13.48
N PHE A 6 -36.42 5.46 -13.58
CA PHE A 6 -35.03 5.31 -13.18
C PHE A 6 -34.98 5.28 -11.65
N LEU A 7 -34.64 4.14 -11.07
CA LEU A 7 -34.18 4.07 -9.69
C LEU A 7 -32.82 4.77 -9.62
N HIS A 8 -32.84 6.03 -9.21
CA HIS A 8 -31.65 6.75 -8.76
C HIS A 8 -31.17 6.08 -7.46
N TYR A 9 -30.11 5.29 -7.54
CA TYR A 9 -29.33 4.93 -6.35
C TYR A 9 -28.46 6.14 -6.00
N GLN A 10 -28.88 6.87 -4.95
CA GLN A 10 -28.15 7.98 -4.38
C GLN A 10 -26.96 7.44 -3.59
N VAL A 11 -25.76 7.48 -4.17
CA VAL A 11 -24.51 7.32 -3.41
C VAL A 11 -24.29 8.64 -2.65
N PRO A 12 -24.10 8.64 -1.32
CA PRO A 12 -23.82 9.88 -0.60
C PRO A 12 -22.44 10.41 -1.02
N CYS A 13 -22.46 11.55 -1.71
CA CYS A 13 -21.27 12.27 -2.13
C CYS A 13 -20.70 13.02 -0.92
N PHE A 14 -19.47 12.67 -0.53
CA PHE A 14 -18.69 13.45 0.41
C PHE A 14 -18.20 14.70 -0.31
N GLN A 15 -18.54 15.87 0.20
CA GLN A 15 -18.20 17.17 -0.38
C GLN A 15 -16.91 17.67 0.26
N GLU A 16 -15.83 17.77 -0.51
CA GLU A 16 -14.68 18.63 -0.21
C GLU A 16 -14.39 19.56 -1.40
N PRO A 17 -13.91 20.79 -1.12
CA PRO A 17 -13.87 21.86 -2.09
C PRO A 17 -12.57 21.78 -2.89
N ASP A 18 -12.68 21.58 -4.21
CA ASP A 18 -12.02 22.39 -5.22
C ASP A 18 -12.30 21.77 -6.59
N GLY A 19 -13.10 22.48 -7.38
CA GLY A 19 -13.61 22.00 -8.66
C GLY A 19 -12.50 21.85 -9.71
N MET A 20 -12.30 20.61 -10.16
CA MET A 20 -11.66 20.33 -11.45
C MET A 20 -12.18 18.99 -11.99
N PHE A 21 -13.03 19.04 -13.03
CA PHE A 21 -13.51 17.85 -13.74
C PHE A 21 -12.48 17.41 -14.79
N HIS A 22 -12.06 16.14 -14.76
CA HIS A 22 -11.46 15.46 -15.92
C HIS A 22 -12.22 14.17 -16.21
N PHE A 23 -12.86 14.13 -17.38
CA PHE A 23 -13.45 12.92 -17.96
C PHE A 23 -12.34 11.98 -18.47
N LEU A 24 -12.48 10.70 -18.14
CA LEU A 24 -11.62 9.61 -18.64
C LEU A 24 -12.05 9.19 -20.05
N HIS A 25 -11.22 9.47 -21.04
CA HIS A 25 -11.12 8.69 -22.28
C HIS A 25 -9.64 8.64 -22.69
N GLY A 26 -9.11 7.44 -22.93
CA GLY A 26 -7.85 7.27 -23.65
C GLY A 26 -6.83 6.40 -22.93
N VAL A 27 -6.79 5.12 -23.31
CA VAL A 27 -5.61 4.27 -23.20
C VAL A 27 -4.49 4.91 -24.02
N THR A 28 -3.37 5.27 -23.39
CA THR A 28 -2.10 5.49 -24.09
C THR A 28 -1.01 4.63 -23.46
N LEU A 29 -0.66 3.57 -24.18
CA LEU A 29 0.59 2.83 -24.02
C LEU A 29 1.75 3.76 -24.38
N GLY A 30 2.50 4.20 -23.37
CA GLY A 30 3.77 4.89 -23.52
C GLY A 30 4.91 4.01 -23.02
N VAL A 31 5.32 3.05 -23.85
CA VAL A 31 6.61 2.35 -23.70
C VAL A 31 7.66 3.18 -24.41
N SER A 32 8.72 3.57 -23.70
CA SER A 32 9.95 4.14 -24.27
C SER A 32 11.09 4.05 -23.25
N PRO A 33 12.35 4.00 -23.71
CA PRO A 33 13.20 2.85 -23.44
C PRO A 33 14.31 3.10 -22.41
N LEU A 34 14.84 1.99 -21.90
CA LEU A 34 16.18 1.92 -21.33
C LEU A 34 17.22 2.51 -22.30
N SER A 35 17.97 3.50 -21.83
CA SER A 35 19.27 3.81 -22.41
C SER A 35 20.24 4.38 -21.38
N ALA A 36 21.43 3.78 -21.39
CA ALA A 36 22.74 4.38 -21.17
C ALA A 36 23.13 4.79 -19.74
N SER A 37 24.02 3.96 -19.20
CA SER A 37 25.18 4.35 -18.39
C SER A 37 25.70 5.75 -18.74
N SER A 38 25.73 6.66 -17.76
CA SER A 38 26.52 7.89 -17.84
C SER A 38 27.44 7.98 -16.62
N SER A 39 28.72 7.80 -16.93
CA SER A 39 29.87 8.12 -16.12
C SER A 39 29.79 9.54 -15.53
N ASN A 40 30.21 9.68 -14.28
CA ASN A 40 30.53 10.95 -13.63
C ASN A 40 31.54 11.74 -14.49
N LEU A 41 31.08 12.63 -15.38
CA LEU A 41 31.93 13.68 -15.93
C LEU A 41 32.02 14.79 -14.88
N ARG A 42 33.22 14.95 -14.33
CA ARG A 42 33.59 16.09 -13.50
C ARG A 42 33.33 17.39 -14.27
N ASN A 43 32.60 18.32 -13.66
CA ASN A 43 32.38 19.66 -14.19
C ASN A 43 33.69 20.47 -14.20
N THR A 44 34.51 20.32 -15.24
CA THR A 44 35.72 21.11 -15.51
C THR A 44 35.43 22.60 -15.73
N MET A 45 34.18 22.97 -16.02
CA MET A 45 33.73 24.35 -16.20
C MET A 45 33.71 25.17 -14.90
N LEU A 46 33.56 24.54 -13.73
CA LEU A 46 33.55 25.27 -12.45
C LEU A 46 34.97 25.52 -11.93
N ASP A 47 35.92 24.64 -12.23
CA ASP A 47 37.33 24.82 -11.87
C ASP A 47 37.98 25.97 -12.68
N ASP A 48 37.66 26.09 -13.97
CA ASP A 48 38.24 27.15 -14.82
C ASP A 48 37.73 28.56 -14.45
N VAL A 49 36.50 28.66 -13.93
CA VAL A 49 35.94 29.93 -13.43
C VAL A 49 36.53 30.29 -12.06
N VAL A 50 36.78 29.30 -11.19
CA VAL A 50 37.45 29.50 -9.90
C VAL A 50 38.93 29.88 -10.09
N ASP A 51 39.62 29.28 -11.05
CA ASP A 51 41.02 29.60 -11.37
C ASP A 51 41.15 30.96 -12.06
N LYS A 52 40.20 31.36 -12.92
CA LYS A 52 40.16 32.73 -13.47
C LYS A 52 39.87 33.77 -12.40
N PHE A 53 38.97 33.50 -11.46
CA PHE A 53 38.68 34.43 -10.35
C PHE A 53 39.87 34.59 -9.39
N LYS A 54 40.60 33.49 -9.13
CA LYS A 54 41.87 33.53 -8.38
C LYS A 54 42.97 34.28 -9.12
N LYS A 55 43.10 34.12 -10.46
CA LYS A 55 44.09 34.85 -11.26
C LYS A 55 43.79 36.35 -11.39
N THR A 56 42.51 36.75 -11.46
CA THR A 56 42.14 38.17 -11.52
C THR A 56 42.31 38.90 -10.17
N SER A 57 42.22 38.20 -9.04
CA SER A 57 42.57 38.78 -7.72
C SER A 57 44.07 38.93 -7.49
N LEU A 58 44.92 38.17 -8.20
CA LEU A 58 46.38 38.17 -8.00
C LEU A 58 47.15 39.19 -8.84
N HIS A 59 46.49 39.99 -9.68
CA HIS A 59 47.16 40.97 -10.55
C HIS A 59 46.97 42.46 -10.18
N ASN A 60 46.26 42.77 -9.08
CA ASN A 60 46.13 44.14 -8.57
C ASN A 60 46.67 44.28 -7.14
N ALA A 61 47.96 43.99 -6.95
CA ALA A 61 48.74 44.48 -5.81
C ALA A 61 50.23 44.17 -6.04
N SER A 62 50.89 44.96 -6.89
CA SER A 62 52.34 45.04 -6.90
C SER A 62 52.75 46.34 -6.20
N THR A 63 52.91 46.26 -4.88
CA THR A 63 53.74 47.18 -4.10
C THR A 63 54.71 46.32 -3.30
N PRO A 64 56.03 46.51 -3.47
CA PRO A 64 57.01 45.86 -2.63
C PRO A 64 57.05 46.65 -1.32
N GLU A 65 56.63 46.04 -0.21
CA GLU A 65 57.20 46.22 1.13
C GLU A 65 56.30 45.61 2.21
N ASN A 66 56.93 44.73 2.98
CA ASN A 66 56.48 44.12 4.24
C ASN A 66 55.57 42.86 4.13
N ASN A 67 56.21 41.68 4.20
CA ASN A 67 55.60 40.34 4.33
C ASN A 67 54.91 40.14 5.71
N GLN A 68 54.06 41.08 6.15
CA GLN A 68 53.37 41.04 7.44
C GLN A 68 51.87 40.88 7.21
N SER A 69 51.41 39.63 7.12
CA SER A 69 49.99 39.31 7.30
C SER A 69 49.71 39.24 8.80
N PHE A 70 48.81 40.10 9.29
CA PHE A 70 48.36 40.06 10.68
C PHE A 70 47.48 38.84 10.92
N ALA A 71 47.54 38.27 12.13
CA ALA A 71 46.69 37.14 12.48
C ALA A 71 45.22 37.60 12.59
N GLU A 72 44.32 36.86 11.93
CA GLU A 72 42.88 37.01 12.07
C GLU A 72 42.31 36.11 13.17
N ALA A 73 41.01 36.25 13.47
CA ALA A 73 40.34 35.52 14.55
C ALA A 73 40.48 34.00 14.44
N ASP A 74 40.74 33.44 13.25
CA ASP A 74 40.93 32.01 12.97
C ASP A 74 42.38 31.58 12.75
N ASP A 75 43.35 32.51 12.79
CA ASP A 75 44.77 32.22 12.57
C ASP A 75 45.58 32.00 13.85
N ALA A 76 46.59 31.13 13.79
CA ALA A 76 47.58 31.01 14.85
C ALA A 76 48.45 32.27 14.89
N GLU A 77 48.70 32.80 16.09
CA GLU A 77 49.52 33.99 16.28
C GLU A 77 51.00 33.65 16.41
N CYS A 78 51.88 34.54 15.96
CA CYS A 78 53.31 34.40 16.17
C CYS A 78 53.72 34.82 17.59
N ASP A 79 54.34 33.92 18.34
CA ASP A 79 54.70 34.13 19.74
C ASP A 79 55.79 35.20 19.92
N VAL A 80 56.66 35.38 18.93
CA VAL A 80 57.81 36.30 18.98
C VAL A 80 57.45 37.75 18.62
N CYS A 81 56.39 37.98 17.84
CA CYS A 81 56.05 39.34 17.42
C CYS A 81 55.75 40.24 18.63
N THR A 82 56.36 41.41 18.67
CA THR A 82 56.05 42.44 19.67
C THR A 82 54.91 43.33 19.19
N GLY A 83 53.89 43.56 20.02
CA GLY A 83 52.70 44.34 19.64
C GLY A 83 51.64 43.49 18.93
N ARG A 84 51.10 43.99 17.80
CA ARG A 84 50.10 43.25 17.01
C ARG A 84 50.74 41.99 16.42
N LYS A 85 50.16 40.83 16.72
CA LYS A 85 50.74 39.53 16.32
C LYS A 85 50.50 39.25 14.83
N ASN A 86 51.56 38.85 14.15
CA ASN A 86 51.47 38.35 12.77
C ASN A 86 50.95 36.91 12.75
N LYS A 87 50.36 36.52 11.62
CA LYS A 87 49.96 35.14 11.35
C LYS A 87 51.17 34.22 11.40
N ALA A 88 51.10 33.20 12.24
CA ALA A 88 52.07 32.13 12.27
C ALA A 88 51.88 31.20 11.07
N VAL A 89 52.99 30.83 10.45
CA VAL A 89 53.03 29.91 9.31
C VAL A 89 53.58 28.54 9.70
N LYS A 90 54.47 28.51 10.71
CA LYS A 90 55.06 27.28 11.25
C LYS A 90 55.09 27.30 12.76
N SER A 91 54.91 26.13 13.37
CA SER A 91 55.16 25.91 14.79
C SER A 91 56.37 24.98 14.94
N CYS A 92 57.26 25.31 15.87
CA CYS A 92 58.43 24.52 16.20
C CYS A 92 58.13 23.60 17.39
N LEU A 93 58.24 22.30 17.19
CA LEU A 93 58.00 21.29 18.22
C LEU A 93 59.11 21.21 19.28
N VAL A 94 60.27 21.83 19.03
CA VAL A 94 61.37 21.91 20.00
C VAL A 94 61.28 23.19 20.82
N CYS A 95 61.02 24.33 20.17
CA CYS A 95 60.86 25.62 20.85
C CYS A 95 59.48 25.80 21.49
N LEU A 96 58.51 24.93 21.15
CA LEU A 96 57.12 24.98 21.63
C LEU A 96 56.43 26.33 21.34
N ALA A 97 56.78 26.92 20.19
CA ALA A 97 56.34 28.25 19.79
C ALA A 97 55.99 28.30 18.29
N SER A 98 55.12 29.23 17.94
CA SER A 98 54.61 29.52 16.60
C SER A 98 55.25 30.79 16.03
N TYR A 99 55.63 30.73 14.76
CA TYR A 99 56.44 31.74 14.09
C TYR A 99 55.77 32.21 12.79
N CYS A 100 55.74 33.52 12.56
CA CYS A 100 55.42 34.11 11.25
C CYS A 100 56.60 33.92 10.27
N GLU A 101 56.39 34.28 9.00
CA GLU A 101 57.40 34.08 7.95
C GLU A 101 58.78 34.66 8.29
N LEU A 102 58.81 35.84 8.92
CA LEU A 102 60.05 36.48 9.34
C LEU A 102 60.73 35.73 10.50
N HIS A 103 59.97 35.41 11.54
CA HIS A 103 60.54 34.81 12.75
C HIS A 103 60.85 33.31 12.62
N VAL A 104 60.37 32.65 11.57
CA VAL A 104 60.77 31.26 11.28
C VAL A 104 62.09 31.16 10.52
N GLN A 105 62.55 32.22 9.84
CA GLN A 105 63.79 32.20 9.05
C GLN A 105 65.02 31.62 9.78
N PRO A 106 65.27 31.95 11.07
CA PRO A 106 66.40 31.37 11.80
C PRO A 106 66.37 29.83 11.86
N HIS A 107 65.19 29.21 11.81
CA HIS A 107 65.05 27.75 11.79
C HIS A 107 65.50 27.11 10.46
N PHE A 108 65.59 27.88 9.38
CA PHE A 108 66.08 27.39 8.09
C PHE A 108 67.55 27.72 7.86
N GLU A 109 67.97 28.90 8.32
CA GLU A 109 69.28 29.49 8.02
C GLU A 109 70.35 29.15 9.06
N SER A 110 69.99 29.09 10.35
CA SER A 110 70.95 28.82 11.42
C SER A 110 71.18 27.33 11.61
N ALA A 111 72.46 26.91 11.60
CA ALA A 111 72.84 25.53 11.88
C ALA A 111 72.34 25.01 13.25
N ALA A 112 72.17 25.90 14.23
CA ALA A 112 71.67 25.55 15.56
C ALA A 112 70.19 25.14 15.55
N PHE A 113 69.36 25.78 14.73
CA PHE A 113 67.91 25.58 14.70
C PHE A 113 67.44 24.71 13.53
N LYS A 114 68.30 24.45 12.54
CA LYS A 114 67.98 23.65 11.34
C LYS A 114 67.53 22.21 11.64
N LYS A 115 67.86 21.68 12.82
CA LYS A 115 67.45 20.34 13.28
C LYS A 115 66.07 20.33 13.95
N HIS A 116 65.48 21.49 14.23
CA HIS A 116 64.18 21.57 14.88
C HIS A 116 63.07 21.11 13.92
N LYS A 117 62.14 20.31 14.45
CA LYS A 117 60.97 19.85 13.68
C LYS A 117 59.94 20.97 13.62
N LEU A 118 59.75 21.53 12.43
CA LEU A 118 58.71 22.50 12.12
C LEU A 118 57.47 21.81 11.53
N VAL A 119 56.30 22.12 12.06
CA VAL A 119 54.99 21.71 11.53
C VAL A 119 54.21 22.95 11.08
N SER A 120 53.14 22.76 10.31
CA SER A 120 52.23 23.87 9.97
C SER A 120 51.68 24.48 11.24
N ALA A 121 51.60 25.82 11.29
CA ALA A 121 51.11 26.49 12.48
C ALA A 121 49.68 26.04 12.82
N ASN A 122 49.47 25.70 14.09
CA ASN A 122 48.18 25.31 14.62
C ASN A 122 47.92 26.11 15.90
N LYS A 123 46.74 26.72 16.01
CA LYS A 123 46.30 27.47 17.18
C LYS A 123 46.34 26.66 18.47
N ARG A 124 46.13 25.36 18.35
CA ARG A 124 46.07 24.42 19.47
C ARG A 124 47.43 23.85 19.83
N LEU A 125 48.55 24.48 19.41
CA LEU A 125 49.89 24.03 19.80
C LEU A 125 50.02 23.94 21.33
N GLN A 126 49.48 24.91 22.07
CA GLN A 126 49.51 24.91 23.53
C GLN A 126 48.75 23.72 24.15
N GLU A 127 47.70 23.20 23.49
CA GLU A 127 46.98 21.99 23.93
C GLU A 127 47.82 20.71 23.78
N THR A 128 48.91 20.75 23.02
CA THR A 128 49.83 19.62 22.81
C THR A 128 51.03 19.62 23.76
N ILE A 129 51.07 20.57 24.71
CA ILE A 129 52.15 20.73 25.69
C ILE A 129 51.64 20.29 27.06
N CYS A 130 52.45 19.49 27.76
CA CYS A 130 52.19 19.08 29.13
C CYS A 130 52.29 20.29 30.07
N ALA A 131 51.17 20.67 30.69
CA ALA A 131 51.09 21.81 31.60
C ALA A 131 52.00 21.71 32.84
N ARG A 132 52.43 20.49 33.21
CA ARG A 132 53.30 20.26 34.39
C ARG A 132 54.79 20.32 34.05
N HIS A 133 55.16 19.94 32.84
CA HIS A 133 56.55 19.63 32.48
C HIS A 133 57.10 20.44 31.30
N ASP A 134 56.24 21.22 30.62
CA ASP A 134 56.55 21.97 29.42
C ASP A 134 57.27 21.09 28.38
N LYS A 135 56.70 19.90 28.15
CA LYS A 135 57.15 18.91 27.16
C LYS A 135 55.97 18.48 26.30
N LEU A 136 56.23 18.10 25.06
CA LEU A 136 55.18 17.62 24.15
C LEU A 136 54.49 16.37 24.68
N LEU A 137 53.19 16.30 24.41
CA LEU A 137 52.36 15.15 24.69
C LEU A 137 52.48 14.11 23.57
N GLU A 138 53.56 13.34 23.58
CA GLU A 138 53.89 12.34 22.54
C GLU A 138 53.46 10.91 22.91
N VAL A 139 52.99 10.70 24.14
CA VAL A 139 52.58 9.39 24.65
C VAL A 139 51.10 9.42 25.02
N TYR A 140 50.35 8.39 24.63
CA TYR A 140 48.97 8.18 25.05
C TYR A 140 48.91 7.08 26.10
N CYS A 141 48.37 7.40 27.28
CA CYS A 141 48.08 6.43 28.32
C CYS A 141 46.68 5.86 28.11
N ARG A 142 46.58 4.56 27.77
CA ARG A 142 45.32 3.86 27.56
C ARG A 142 44.56 3.62 28.87
N SER A 143 45.29 3.38 29.95
CA SER A 143 44.71 3.20 31.29
C SER A 143 43.91 4.44 31.73
N ASP A 144 44.47 5.63 31.51
CA ASP A 144 43.84 6.90 31.94
C ASP A 144 43.13 7.65 30.81
N ARG A 145 43.26 7.18 29.57
CA ARG A 145 42.75 7.80 28.34
C ARG A 145 43.19 9.25 28.16
N ARG A 146 44.47 9.51 28.36
CA ARG A 146 45.06 10.86 28.35
C ARG A 146 46.35 10.91 27.55
N PHE A 147 46.57 12.06 26.93
CA PHE A 147 47.86 12.43 26.34
C PHE A 147 48.80 12.91 27.45
N ILE A 148 50.02 12.35 27.48
CA ILE A 148 51.04 12.60 28.50
C ILE A 148 52.40 12.83 27.83
N CYS A 149 53.34 13.49 28.53
CA CYS A 149 54.72 13.62 28.08
C CYS A 149 55.62 12.50 28.64
N TYR A 150 56.86 12.39 28.15
CA TYR A 150 57.80 11.35 28.59
C TYR A 150 58.17 11.44 30.09
N LEU A 151 58.10 12.63 30.70
CA LEU A 151 58.35 12.79 32.14
C LEU A 151 57.18 12.24 32.98
N CYS A 152 55.94 12.48 32.55
CA CYS A 152 54.73 11.90 33.16
C CYS A 152 54.75 10.36 33.11
N LEU A 153 55.24 9.79 32.00
CA LEU A 153 55.37 8.34 31.84
C LEU A 153 56.24 7.70 32.92
N THR A 154 57.34 8.36 33.29
CA THR A 154 58.28 7.84 34.29
C THR A 154 57.89 8.15 35.74
N ASP A 155 56.96 9.09 35.94
CA ASP A 155 56.50 9.55 37.25
C ASP A 155 55.10 8.95 37.57
N GLU A 156 54.04 9.72 37.35
CA GLU A 156 52.66 9.36 37.74
C GLU A 156 52.08 8.17 36.97
N HIS A 157 52.46 7.96 35.70
CA HIS A 157 51.90 6.91 34.84
C HIS A 157 52.78 5.66 34.76
N LYS A 158 53.68 5.49 35.74
CA LYS A 158 54.62 4.36 35.75
C LYS A 158 53.87 3.03 35.90
N GLY A 159 54.00 2.17 34.90
CA GLY A 159 53.36 0.85 34.87
C GLY A 159 51.97 0.83 34.26
N HIS A 160 51.46 1.96 33.75
CA HIS A 160 50.23 2.00 32.96
C HIS A 160 50.46 1.49 31.54
N ASP A 161 49.38 1.06 30.86
CA ASP A 161 49.41 0.75 29.43
C ASP A 161 49.57 2.06 28.65
N THR A 162 50.70 2.20 27.98
CA THR A 162 51.09 3.43 27.29
C THR A 162 51.66 3.10 25.92
N VAL A 163 51.38 3.97 24.96
CA VAL A 163 51.72 3.82 23.56
C VAL A 163 52.04 5.18 22.97
N LEU A 164 52.81 5.25 21.88
CA LEU A 164 53.03 6.52 21.19
C LEU A 164 51.73 7.04 20.58
N VAL A 165 51.56 8.36 20.58
CA VAL A 165 50.37 9.01 20.02
C VAL A 165 50.18 8.65 18.55
N GLU A 166 51.26 8.58 17.76
CA GLU A 166 51.20 8.19 16.36
C GLU A 166 50.67 6.75 16.18
N GLU A 167 51.10 5.82 17.03
CA GLU A 167 50.67 4.42 16.96
C GLU A 167 49.21 4.26 17.39
N GLU A 168 48.79 4.92 18.48
CA GLU A 168 47.38 4.92 18.89
C GLU A 168 46.48 5.57 17.84
N THR A 169 46.95 6.65 17.21
CA THR A 169 46.22 7.31 16.12
C THR A 169 46.03 6.38 14.93
N GLN A 170 47.07 5.65 14.53
CA GLN A 170 46.98 4.65 13.46
C GLN A 170 46.01 3.51 13.83
N ASN A 171 46.06 3.04 15.08
CA ASN A 171 45.14 2.03 15.57
C ASN A 171 43.68 2.51 15.55
N MET A 172 43.40 3.70 16.09
CA MET A 172 42.07 4.30 16.09
C MET A 172 41.57 4.56 14.66
N GLN A 173 42.45 5.01 13.75
CA GLN A 173 42.11 5.21 12.34
C GLN A 173 41.73 3.89 11.65
N ARG A 174 42.44 2.79 11.96
CA ARG A 174 42.08 1.44 11.47
C ARG A 174 40.72 1.01 12.00
N GLN A 175 40.48 1.14 13.31
CA GLN A 175 39.20 0.80 13.92
C GLN A 175 38.03 1.62 13.34
N LEU A 176 38.24 2.92 13.10
CA LEU A 176 37.27 3.77 12.42
C LEU A 176 37.00 3.29 10.98
N GLY A 177 38.04 2.84 10.27
CA GLY A 177 37.91 2.18 8.97
C GLY A 177 37.02 0.95 9.03
N ASP A 178 37.26 0.06 9.99
CA ASP A 178 36.49 -1.18 10.17
C ASP A 178 35.03 -0.91 10.56
N ILE A 179 34.79 0.06 11.44
CA ILE A 179 33.43 0.50 11.81
C ILE A 179 32.71 1.08 10.59
N LYS A 180 33.39 1.94 9.82
CA LYS A 180 32.82 2.54 8.59
C LYS A 180 32.46 1.46 7.57
N GLN A 181 33.35 0.49 7.33
CA GLN A 181 33.09 -0.61 6.41
C GLN A 181 31.90 -1.47 6.88
N ARG A 182 31.86 -1.86 8.17
CA ARG A 182 30.73 -2.61 8.74
C ARG A 182 29.41 -1.84 8.60
N SER A 183 29.43 -0.53 8.82
CA SER A 183 28.25 0.33 8.63
C SER A 183 27.79 0.34 7.17
N GLN A 184 28.72 0.51 6.22
CA GLN A 184 28.42 0.49 4.79
C GLN A 184 27.80 -0.85 4.35
N THR A 185 28.32 -1.98 4.81
CA THR A 185 27.74 -3.30 4.51
C THR A 185 26.31 -3.43 5.07
N LYS A 186 26.05 -2.94 6.29
CA LYS A 186 24.70 -2.94 6.88
C LYS A 186 23.75 -2.05 6.07
N ILE A 187 24.20 -0.88 5.63
CA ILE A 187 23.41 0.03 4.77
C ILE A 187 23.04 -0.68 3.46
N GLN A 188 24.01 -1.24 2.75
CA GLN A 188 23.77 -1.97 1.49
C GLN A 188 22.78 -3.13 1.66
N LYS A 189 22.92 -3.89 2.76
CA LYS A 189 21.97 -4.97 3.09
C LYS A 189 20.55 -4.44 3.28
N ARG A 190 20.39 -3.37 4.08
CA ARG A 190 19.07 -2.76 4.34
C ARG A 190 18.48 -2.08 3.10
N GLU A 191 19.30 -1.49 2.24
CA GLU A 191 18.86 -0.94 0.96
C GLU A 191 18.33 -2.04 0.02
N LYS A 192 19.02 -3.19 -0.04
CA LYS A 192 18.55 -4.35 -0.80
C LYS A 192 17.24 -4.90 -0.26
N GLU A 193 17.12 -5.11 1.05
CA GLU A 193 15.88 -5.56 1.70
C GLU A 193 14.73 -4.56 1.44
N ALA A 194 15.00 -3.26 1.47
CA ALA A 194 14.01 -2.23 1.15
C ALA A 194 13.58 -2.26 -0.33
N GLN A 195 14.49 -2.51 -1.26
CA GLN A 195 14.17 -2.69 -2.68
C GLN A 195 13.30 -3.94 -2.91
N GLU A 196 13.66 -5.07 -2.31
CA GLU A 196 12.87 -6.30 -2.37
C GLU A 196 11.46 -6.10 -1.80
N LEU A 197 11.34 -5.42 -0.65
CA LEU A 197 10.04 -5.10 -0.07
C LEU A 197 9.20 -4.18 -0.97
N ARG A 198 9.81 -3.17 -1.62
CA ARG A 198 9.12 -2.31 -2.59
C ARG A 198 8.57 -3.11 -3.77
N LEU A 199 9.36 -4.05 -4.31
CA LEU A 199 8.91 -4.93 -5.39
C LEU A 199 7.74 -5.81 -4.93
N SER A 200 7.82 -6.38 -3.73
CA SER A 200 6.74 -7.18 -3.14
C SER A 200 5.45 -6.37 -2.95
N ILE A 201 5.54 -5.12 -2.47
CA ILE A 201 4.38 -4.22 -2.36
C ILE A 201 3.74 -3.96 -3.73
N MET A 202 4.54 -3.67 -4.75
CA MET A 202 4.02 -3.43 -6.11
C MET A 202 3.34 -4.69 -6.68
N PHE A 203 3.97 -5.85 -6.53
CA PHE A 203 3.38 -7.12 -6.97
C PHE A 203 2.08 -7.42 -6.25
N PHE A 204 2.05 -7.22 -4.93
CA PHE A 204 0.87 -7.39 -4.11
C PHE A 204 -0.28 -6.48 -4.54
N SER A 205 -0.01 -5.18 -4.72
CA SER A 205 -1.00 -4.21 -5.18
C SER A 205 -1.58 -4.60 -6.54
N ARG A 206 -0.74 -5.05 -7.48
CA ARG A 206 -1.19 -5.55 -8.79
C ARG A 206 -2.05 -6.80 -8.66
N SER A 207 -1.66 -7.73 -7.79
CA SER A 207 -2.40 -8.97 -7.53
C SER A 207 -3.78 -8.68 -6.91
N ALA A 208 -3.83 -7.78 -5.92
CA ALA A 208 -5.08 -7.36 -5.29
C ALA A 208 -6.03 -6.72 -6.31
N ARG A 209 -5.52 -5.81 -7.16
CA ARG A 209 -6.30 -5.19 -8.24
C ARG A 209 -6.85 -6.23 -9.22
N ALA A 210 -5.99 -7.12 -9.72
CA ALA A 210 -6.41 -8.16 -10.65
C ALA A 210 -7.43 -9.13 -10.03
N THR A 211 -7.36 -9.37 -8.72
CA THR A 211 -8.35 -10.19 -8.00
C THR A 211 -9.67 -9.46 -7.84
N ALA A 212 -9.64 -8.16 -7.53
CA ALA A 212 -10.83 -7.31 -7.48
C ALA A 212 -11.54 -7.26 -8.85
N GLU A 213 -10.82 -7.03 -9.94
CA GLU A 213 -11.37 -7.03 -11.30
C GLU A 213 -12.06 -8.37 -11.65
N LYS A 214 -11.48 -9.49 -11.22
CA LYS A 214 -12.10 -10.82 -11.39
C LYS A 214 -13.35 -10.99 -10.53
N ALA A 215 -13.33 -10.51 -9.29
CA ALA A 215 -14.50 -10.52 -8.42
C ALA A 215 -15.64 -9.68 -9.01
N ASP A 216 -15.33 -8.48 -9.52
CA ASP A 216 -16.28 -7.59 -10.19
C ASP A 216 -16.93 -8.28 -11.40
N ALA A 217 -16.15 -9.01 -12.20
CA ALA A 217 -16.67 -9.78 -13.32
C ALA A 217 -17.67 -10.86 -12.87
N ILE A 218 -17.37 -11.57 -11.77
CA ILE A 218 -18.26 -12.60 -11.21
C ILE A 218 -19.55 -11.97 -10.70
N PHE A 219 -19.48 -10.88 -9.93
CA PHE A 219 -20.67 -10.19 -9.42
C PHE A 219 -21.50 -9.58 -10.55
N THR A 220 -20.86 -9.05 -11.60
CA THR A 220 -21.54 -8.55 -12.79
C THR A 220 -22.34 -9.65 -13.49
N GLU A 221 -21.77 -10.86 -13.63
CA GLU A 221 -22.48 -12.00 -14.21
C GLU A 221 -23.66 -12.44 -13.34
N LEU A 222 -23.49 -12.44 -12.01
CA LEU A 222 -24.57 -12.75 -11.09
C LEU A 222 -25.73 -11.74 -11.19
N ILE A 223 -25.42 -10.45 -11.23
CA ILE A 223 -26.41 -9.37 -11.42
C ILE A 223 -27.18 -9.60 -12.72
N ARG A 224 -26.49 -9.86 -13.83
CA ARG A 224 -27.12 -10.14 -15.13
C ARG A 224 -28.05 -11.36 -15.08
N SER A 225 -27.61 -12.44 -14.44
CA SER A 225 -28.44 -13.63 -14.25
C SER A 225 -29.70 -13.31 -13.44
N MET A 226 -29.59 -12.48 -12.40
CA MET A 226 -30.74 -12.07 -11.58
C MET A 226 -31.68 -11.13 -12.34
N GLU A 227 -31.17 -10.20 -13.12
CA GLU A 227 -31.96 -9.33 -14.01
C GLU A 227 -32.75 -10.14 -15.03
N LEU A 228 -32.13 -11.18 -15.63
CA LEU A 228 -32.79 -12.10 -16.54
C LEU A 228 -33.93 -12.85 -15.84
N LYS A 229 -33.69 -13.40 -14.64
CA LYS A 229 -34.72 -14.10 -13.87
C LYS A 229 -35.88 -13.18 -13.48
N HIS A 230 -35.57 -11.93 -13.10
CA HIS A 230 -36.58 -10.91 -12.84
C HIS A 230 -37.42 -10.60 -14.10
N PHE A 231 -36.81 -10.53 -15.28
CA PHE A 231 -37.53 -10.38 -16.54
C PHE A 231 -38.42 -11.60 -16.84
N GLU A 232 -37.92 -12.82 -16.68
CA GLU A 232 -38.67 -14.07 -16.89
C GLU A 232 -39.92 -14.14 -16.01
N VAL A 233 -39.81 -13.83 -14.72
CA VAL A 233 -40.96 -13.81 -13.78
C VAL A 233 -42.01 -12.80 -14.24
N ARG A 234 -41.59 -11.60 -14.65
CA ARG A 234 -42.50 -10.56 -15.14
C ARG A 234 -43.26 -11.00 -16.40
N GLU A 235 -42.58 -11.60 -17.35
CA GLU A 235 -43.21 -12.05 -18.59
C GLU A 235 -44.14 -13.26 -18.35
N LEU A 236 -43.80 -14.13 -17.40
CA LEU A 236 -44.68 -15.23 -16.98
C LEU A 236 -46.01 -14.70 -16.40
N ILE A 237 -45.96 -13.68 -15.54
CA ILE A 237 -47.16 -13.04 -14.96
C ILE A 237 -48.04 -12.47 -16.08
N LYS A 238 -47.45 -11.70 -17.01
CA LYS A 238 -48.19 -11.12 -18.14
C LYS A 238 -48.80 -12.17 -19.07
N ALA A 239 -48.08 -13.26 -19.33
CA ALA A 239 -48.58 -14.35 -20.16
C ALA A 239 -49.78 -15.05 -19.50
N GLN A 240 -49.72 -15.25 -18.18
CA GLN A 240 -50.81 -15.84 -17.42
C GLN A 240 -52.02 -14.91 -17.35
N GLU A 241 -51.80 -13.62 -17.09
CA GLU A 241 -52.84 -12.58 -17.13
C GLU A 241 -53.58 -12.58 -18.46
N LYS A 242 -52.84 -12.51 -19.59
CA LYS A 242 -53.43 -12.51 -20.93
C LYS A 242 -54.23 -13.78 -21.23
N THR A 243 -53.77 -14.93 -20.74
CA THR A 243 -54.47 -16.21 -20.93
C THR A 243 -55.77 -16.23 -20.14
N ALA A 244 -55.72 -15.87 -18.85
CA ALA A 244 -56.89 -15.81 -17.99
C ALA A 244 -57.94 -14.80 -18.49
N ILE A 245 -57.51 -13.62 -18.96
CA ILE A 245 -58.40 -12.62 -19.56
C ILE A 245 -59.08 -13.17 -20.82
N ARG A 246 -58.32 -13.82 -21.72
CA ARG A 246 -58.90 -14.39 -22.94
C ARG A 246 -59.96 -15.45 -22.65
N GLU A 247 -59.71 -16.32 -21.68
CA GLU A 247 -60.68 -17.34 -21.25
C GLU A 247 -61.96 -16.68 -20.69
N ALA A 248 -61.81 -15.63 -19.89
CA ALA A 248 -62.94 -14.87 -19.36
C ALA A 248 -63.72 -14.13 -20.47
N GLU A 249 -63.05 -13.53 -21.45
CA GLU A 249 -63.66 -12.86 -22.61
C GLU A 249 -64.47 -13.85 -23.47
N GLN A 250 -63.94 -15.05 -23.72
CA GLN A 250 -64.66 -16.09 -24.48
C GLN A 250 -65.94 -16.54 -23.77
N LEU A 251 -65.90 -16.69 -22.44
CA LEU A 251 -67.08 -17.00 -21.65
C LEU A 251 -68.09 -15.84 -21.67
N LEU A 252 -67.61 -14.60 -21.57
CA LEU A 252 -68.44 -13.41 -21.64
C LEU A 252 -69.17 -13.31 -22.99
N GLU A 253 -68.49 -13.54 -24.11
CA GLU A 253 -69.10 -13.56 -25.44
C GLU A 253 -70.19 -14.64 -25.55
N LYS A 254 -69.95 -15.83 -24.98
CA LYS A 254 -70.94 -16.91 -24.96
C LYS A 254 -72.19 -16.50 -24.18
N ILE A 255 -72.01 -15.95 -22.98
CA ILE A 255 -73.12 -15.46 -22.14
C ILE A 255 -73.88 -14.34 -22.85
N GLN A 256 -73.19 -13.40 -23.50
CA GLN A 256 -73.83 -12.32 -24.26
C GLN A 256 -74.70 -12.85 -25.40
N LYS A 257 -74.22 -13.87 -26.14
CA LYS A 257 -75.02 -14.54 -27.19
C LYS A 257 -76.25 -15.22 -26.61
N GLU A 258 -76.11 -15.95 -25.50
CA GLU A 258 -77.24 -16.59 -24.81
C GLU A 258 -78.28 -15.54 -24.36
N ILE A 259 -77.86 -14.37 -23.84
CA ILE A 259 -78.76 -13.27 -23.47
C ILE A 259 -79.53 -12.73 -24.68
N VAL A 260 -78.87 -12.56 -25.84
CA VAL A 260 -79.52 -12.04 -27.05
C VAL A 260 -80.58 -13.03 -27.56
N GLU A 261 -80.28 -14.33 -27.59
CA GLU A 261 -81.24 -15.36 -28.01
C GLU A 261 -82.42 -15.44 -27.02
N LEU A 262 -82.16 -15.40 -25.71
CA LEU A 262 -83.22 -15.40 -24.70
C LEU A 262 -84.14 -14.17 -24.82
N LYS A 263 -83.57 -12.98 -25.04
CA LYS A 263 -84.36 -11.75 -25.28
C LYS A 263 -85.22 -11.87 -26.53
N LYS A 264 -84.71 -12.50 -27.59
CA LYS A 264 -85.48 -12.74 -28.81
C LYS A 264 -86.67 -13.67 -28.53
N SER A 265 -86.43 -14.81 -27.87
CA SER A 265 -87.50 -15.74 -27.49
C SER A 265 -88.55 -15.08 -26.58
N ASP A 266 -88.13 -14.23 -25.64
CA ASP A 266 -89.02 -13.45 -24.77
C ASP A 266 -89.96 -12.53 -25.59
N THR A 267 -89.42 -11.80 -26.57
CA THR A 267 -90.24 -10.96 -27.46
C THR A 267 -91.20 -11.75 -28.35
N GLU A 268 -90.84 -12.99 -28.75
CA GLU A 268 -91.73 -13.88 -29.49
C GLU A 268 -92.89 -14.36 -28.60
N LEU A 269 -92.62 -14.64 -27.32
CA LEU A 269 -93.65 -15.00 -26.34
C LEU A 269 -94.60 -13.83 -26.06
N ASP A 270 -94.10 -12.60 -25.91
CA ASP A 270 -94.93 -11.41 -25.74
C ASP A 270 -95.88 -11.19 -26.94
N GLN A 271 -95.41 -11.42 -28.17
CA GLN A 271 -96.25 -11.29 -29.37
C GLN A 271 -97.38 -12.34 -29.41
N LEU A 272 -97.13 -13.56 -28.94
CA LEU A 272 -98.14 -14.61 -28.87
C LEU A 272 -99.22 -14.31 -27.84
N ALA A 273 -98.86 -13.68 -26.72
CA ALA A 273 -99.81 -13.26 -25.69
C ALA A 273 -100.83 -12.22 -26.19
N LEU A 274 -100.52 -11.51 -27.29
CA LEU A 274 -101.40 -10.51 -27.92
C LEU A 274 -102.39 -11.11 -28.95
N ILE A 275 -102.31 -12.41 -29.26
CA ILE A 275 -103.19 -13.05 -30.25
C ILE A 275 -104.55 -13.36 -29.63
N GLU A 276 -105.61 -12.72 -30.12
CA GLU A 276 -106.98 -12.89 -29.61
C GLU A 276 -107.70 -14.13 -30.16
N ASP A 277 -107.37 -14.60 -31.39
CA ASP A 277 -108.01 -15.77 -32.00
C ASP A 277 -107.50 -17.09 -31.36
N PRO A 278 -108.37 -17.88 -30.70
CA PRO A 278 -107.95 -19.08 -29.98
C PRO A 278 -107.33 -20.15 -30.89
N VAL A 279 -107.75 -20.24 -32.16
CA VAL A 279 -107.25 -21.25 -33.09
C VAL A 279 -105.83 -20.89 -33.56
N HIS A 280 -105.62 -19.64 -33.99
CA HIS A 280 -104.31 -19.13 -34.38
C HIS A 280 -103.32 -19.10 -33.20
N PHE A 281 -103.77 -18.79 -31.99
CA PHE A 281 -102.95 -18.88 -30.78
C PHE A 281 -102.43 -20.30 -30.54
N LEU A 282 -103.32 -21.31 -30.59
CA LEU A 282 -102.93 -22.70 -30.38
C LEU A 282 -102.00 -23.23 -31.49
N GLN A 283 -102.23 -22.86 -32.75
CA GLN A 283 -101.34 -23.22 -33.86
C GLN A 283 -99.96 -22.58 -33.72
N SER A 284 -99.90 -21.30 -33.35
CA SER A 284 -98.65 -20.57 -33.17
C SER A 284 -97.85 -21.11 -31.98
N CYS A 285 -98.52 -21.46 -30.87
CA CYS A 285 -97.91 -22.13 -29.72
C CYS A 285 -97.33 -23.52 -30.06
N GLN A 286 -97.94 -24.26 -30.99
CA GLN A 286 -97.39 -25.56 -31.44
C GLN A 286 -96.13 -25.42 -32.31
N SER A 287 -95.92 -24.25 -32.91
CA SER A 287 -94.75 -23.97 -33.77
C SER A 287 -93.54 -23.39 -33.01
N LEU A 288 -93.74 -22.94 -31.77
CA LEU A 288 -92.66 -22.47 -30.91
C LEU A 288 -91.66 -23.59 -30.62
N GLN A 289 -90.38 -23.30 -30.88
CA GLN A 289 -89.31 -24.11 -30.33
C GLN A 289 -89.16 -23.79 -28.84
N ALA A 290 -88.92 -24.82 -28.03
CA ALA A 290 -88.60 -24.60 -26.61
C ALA A 290 -87.40 -23.65 -26.51
N PRO A 291 -87.41 -22.68 -25.57
CA PRO A 291 -86.26 -21.83 -25.34
C PRO A 291 -85.02 -22.72 -25.18
N PRO A 292 -83.86 -22.32 -25.71
CA PRO A 292 -82.64 -23.07 -25.50
C PRO A 292 -82.50 -23.28 -23.99
N ALA A 293 -82.55 -24.55 -23.56
CA ALA A 293 -82.33 -24.88 -22.17
C ALA A 293 -81.04 -24.20 -21.75
N LEU A 294 -81.10 -23.38 -20.69
CA LEU A 294 -79.91 -22.78 -20.09
C LEU A 294 -78.89 -23.91 -20.04
N SER A 295 -77.88 -23.84 -20.90
CA SER A 295 -76.81 -24.80 -20.85
C SER A 295 -76.37 -24.73 -19.40
N ALA A 296 -76.25 -25.87 -18.72
CA ALA A 296 -75.69 -25.92 -17.38
C ALA A 296 -74.21 -25.53 -17.47
N SER A 297 -73.95 -24.29 -17.91
CA SER A 297 -72.69 -23.61 -17.79
C SER A 297 -72.45 -23.58 -16.29
N PRO A 298 -71.31 -24.11 -15.84
CA PRO A 298 -71.08 -24.37 -14.43
C PRO A 298 -71.38 -23.07 -13.69
N LEU A 299 -72.34 -23.17 -12.78
CA LEU A 299 -72.82 -22.13 -11.88
C LEU A 299 -71.63 -21.20 -11.60
N LEU A 300 -71.67 -19.97 -12.12
CA LEU A 300 -70.56 -19.02 -12.15
C LEU A 300 -69.92 -18.89 -10.77
N SER A 301 -68.98 -19.78 -10.45
CA SER A 301 -67.99 -19.58 -9.41
C SER A 301 -66.92 -18.74 -10.09
N THR A 302 -67.30 -17.51 -10.45
CA THR A 302 -66.32 -16.46 -10.69
C THR A 302 -65.54 -16.37 -9.41
N ASN A 303 -64.33 -16.93 -9.38
CA ASN A 303 -63.40 -16.67 -8.30
C ASN A 303 -63.01 -15.19 -8.44
N PRO A 304 -63.56 -14.27 -7.61
CA PRO A 304 -63.29 -12.85 -7.77
C PRO A 304 -61.84 -12.52 -7.38
N GLY A 305 -61.12 -13.49 -6.80
CA GLY A 305 -59.75 -13.38 -6.33
C GLY A 305 -58.76 -14.13 -7.21
N GLY A 306 -58.73 -13.85 -8.51
CA GLY A 306 -57.62 -14.22 -9.40
C GLY A 306 -56.33 -13.49 -9.00
N SER A 307 -55.87 -13.71 -7.77
CA SER A 307 -54.78 -12.99 -7.13
C SER A 307 -53.44 -13.63 -7.45
N PHE A 308 -52.43 -12.79 -7.65
CA PHE A 308 -51.04 -13.19 -7.76
C PHE A 308 -50.33 -13.26 -6.38
N ASP A 309 -51.06 -13.20 -5.26
CA ASP A 309 -50.49 -13.33 -3.91
C ASP A 309 -49.60 -14.57 -3.74
N PRO A 310 -49.94 -15.77 -4.26
CA PRO A 310 -49.04 -16.93 -4.18
C PRO A 310 -47.73 -16.72 -4.94
N VAL A 311 -47.74 -15.95 -6.03
CA VAL A 311 -46.53 -15.60 -6.79
C VAL A 311 -45.66 -14.64 -5.98
N MET A 312 -46.27 -13.66 -5.31
CA MET A 312 -45.54 -12.75 -4.43
C MET A 312 -44.93 -13.46 -3.23
N ALA A 313 -45.65 -14.42 -2.63
CA ALA A 313 -45.12 -15.28 -1.57
C ALA A 313 -43.90 -16.07 -2.07
N ALA A 314 -43.98 -16.69 -3.25
CA ALA A 314 -42.85 -17.41 -3.83
C ALA A 314 -41.63 -16.52 -4.13
N VAL A 315 -41.85 -15.26 -4.58
CA VAL A 315 -40.77 -14.28 -4.77
C VAL A 315 -40.14 -13.87 -3.43
N ALA A 316 -40.95 -13.72 -2.38
CA ALA A 316 -40.46 -13.43 -1.03
C ALA A 316 -39.63 -14.60 -0.48
N ASP A 317 -40.08 -15.85 -0.63
CA ASP A 317 -39.34 -17.03 -0.22
C ASP A 317 -37.99 -17.14 -0.97
N PHE A 318 -37.98 -16.86 -2.28
CA PHE A 318 -36.74 -16.83 -3.07
C PHE A 318 -35.75 -15.77 -2.58
N LYS A 319 -36.24 -14.58 -2.20
CA LYS A 319 -35.41 -13.51 -1.64
C LYS A 319 -34.74 -13.96 -0.34
N GLU A 320 -35.48 -14.58 0.57
CA GLU A 320 -34.92 -15.04 1.85
C GLU A 320 -33.85 -16.13 1.64
N LEU A 321 -34.09 -17.07 0.72
CA LEU A 321 -33.08 -18.08 0.36
C LEU A 321 -31.81 -17.44 -0.21
N LEU A 322 -31.95 -16.43 -1.08
CA LEU A 322 -30.80 -15.72 -1.64
C LEU A 322 -30.01 -14.97 -0.56
N HIS A 323 -30.71 -14.39 0.42
CA HIS A 323 -30.08 -13.69 1.54
C HIS A 323 -29.24 -14.66 2.40
N GLU A 324 -29.80 -15.80 2.79
CA GLU A 324 -29.12 -16.81 3.61
C GLU A 324 -27.84 -17.31 2.93
N VAL A 325 -27.92 -17.68 1.65
CA VAL A 325 -26.76 -18.16 0.88
C VAL A 325 -25.71 -17.05 0.74
N SER A 326 -26.14 -15.81 0.59
CA SER A 326 -25.24 -14.65 0.46
C SER A 326 -24.45 -14.41 1.74
N GLU A 327 -25.10 -14.40 2.91
CA GLU A 327 -24.43 -14.16 4.20
C GLU A 327 -23.29 -15.17 4.45
N VAL A 328 -23.57 -16.46 4.23
CA VAL A 328 -22.57 -17.53 4.38
C VAL A 328 -21.42 -17.35 3.37
N GLY A 329 -21.75 -17.03 2.12
CA GLY A 329 -20.77 -16.77 1.07
C GLY A 329 -19.84 -15.60 1.39
N PHE A 330 -20.39 -14.47 1.84
CA PHE A 330 -19.62 -13.27 2.18
C PHE A 330 -18.76 -13.47 3.42
N ALA A 331 -19.21 -14.21 4.43
CA ALA A 331 -18.39 -14.54 5.60
C ALA A 331 -17.11 -15.30 5.19
N SER A 332 -17.23 -16.26 4.27
CA SER A 332 -16.07 -17.00 3.74
C SER A 332 -15.12 -16.10 2.95
N ILE A 333 -15.64 -15.20 2.11
CA ILE A 333 -14.83 -14.22 1.35
C ILE A 333 -14.08 -13.30 2.32
N PHE A 334 -14.76 -12.78 3.35
CA PHE A 334 -14.16 -11.86 4.32
C PHE A 334 -12.99 -12.50 5.07
N GLU A 335 -13.15 -13.74 5.54
CA GLU A 335 -12.08 -14.47 6.21
C GLU A 335 -10.88 -14.69 5.28
N LYS A 336 -11.11 -15.07 4.02
CA LYS A 336 -10.03 -15.26 3.04
C LYS A 336 -9.29 -13.97 2.69
N VAL A 337 -9.99 -12.83 2.65
CA VAL A 337 -9.35 -11.52 2.44
C VAL A 337 -8.45 -11.15 3.63
N ARG A 338 -8.85 -11.45 4.87
CA ARG A 338 -8.07 -11.16 6.08
C ARG A 338 -6.79 -11.99 6.21
N GLU A 339 -6.76 -13.19 5.64
CA GLU A 339 -5.57 -14.05 5.64
C GLU A 339 -4.43 -13.48 4.77
N VAL A 340 -4.71 -12.55 3.86
CA VAL A 340 -3.73 -12.05 2.90
C VAL A 340 -2.82 -10.99 3.53
N GLN A 341 -1.51 -11.25 3.61
CA GLN A 341 -0.52 -10.33 4.17
C GLN A 341 0.72 -10.23 3.29
N ILE A 342 1.37 -9.06 3.27
CA ILE A 342 2.64 -8.83 2.56
C ILE A 342 3.83 -9.34 3.39
N ILE A 343 3.75 -9.19 4.71
CA ILE A 343 4.80 -9.55 5.65
C ILE A 343 4.26 -10.71 6.49
N GLY A 344 4.87 -11.88 6.40
CA GLY A 344 4.54 -13.01 7.26
C GLY A 344 5.00 -12.77 8.71
N PRO A 345 4.50 -13.56 9.68
CA PRO A 345 5.00 -13.50 11.05
C PRO A 345 6.51 -13.73 11.05
N GLN A 346 7.27 -12.76 11.57
CA GLN A 346 8.71 -12.91 11.70
C GLN A 346 8.99 -14.03 12.71
N ASN A 347 9.73 -15.06 12.29
CA ASN A 347 10.40 -15.93 13.25
C ASN A 347 11.33 -15.06 14.10
N PRO A 348 11.39 -15.26 15.43
CA PRO A 348 12.36 -14.57 16.27
C PRO A 348 13.76 -14.82 15.69
N PRO A 349 14.67 -13.83 15.74
CA PRO A 349 15.99 -13.99 15.16
C PRO A 349 16.67 -15.21 15.79
N VAL A 350 16.91 -16.24 14.97
CA VAL A 350 17.79 -17.35 15.31
C VAL A 350 19.16 -16.73 15.51
N GLN A 351 19.55 -16.62 16.78
CA GLN A 351 20.95 -16.44 17.16
C GLN A 351 21.65 -17.78 16.87
N SER A 352 22.41 -17.81 15.79
CA SER A 352 23.39 -18.85 15.43
C SER A 352 24.63 -18.09 14.95
N ASP A 353 25.85 -18.24 15.42
CA ASP A 353 26.52 -19.14 16.37
C ASP A 353 27.64 -18.27 17.03
N GLY A 354 28.20 -18.52 18.21
CA GLY A 354 28.63 -19.81 18.72
C GLY A 354 30.06 -20.12 18.26
N GLU A 355 31.07 -19.34 18.68
CA GLU A 355 32.47 -19.81 18.74
C GLU A 355 32.91 -19.86 20.20
N THR A 356 33.09 -21.09 20.69
CA THR A 356 33.63 -21.41 22.01
C THR A 356 35.12 -21.71 21.86
N GLY A 357 35.96 -20.99 22.61
CA GLY A 357 37.38 -21.30 22.77
C GLY A 357 38.12 -20.31 23.66
N SER A 358 38.04 -20.51 24.98
CA SER A 358 38.86 -20.04 26.14
C SER A 358 39.95 -18.97 25.91
N ALA A 359 40.16 -17.97 26.77
CA ALA A 359 40.06 -17.92 28.23
C ALA A 359 39.93 -16.48 28.75
N ALA A 360 39.50 -16.39 30.01
CA ALA A 360 39.17 -15.21 30.79
C ALA A 360 40.11 -14.00 30.70
N GLN A 361 39.51 -12.79 30.66
CA GLN A 361 39.75 -11.74 31.65
C GLN A 361 38.69 -10.64 31.53
N THR A 362 38.35 -10.08 32.69
CA THR A 362 37.30 -9.09 32.95
C THR A 362 37.63 -7.72 32.37
N ASP A 363 36.74 -7.17 31.53
CA ASP A 363 36.77 -5.76 31.09
C ASP A 363 35.82 -4.89 31.94
N PRO A 364 36.23 -3.68 32.38
CA PRO A 364 35.32 -2.62 32.81
C PRO A 364 34.92 -1.72 31.63
N PRO A 365 33.85 -0.90 31.75
CA PRO A 365 33.08 -0.43 30.61
C PRO A 365 33.74 0.72 29.84
N VAL A 366 33.53 0.70 28.52
CA VAL A 366 33.78 1.80 27.60
C VAL A 366 32.88 2.98 27.94
N ALA A 367 33.46 4.08 28.42
CA ALA A 367 32.78 5.36 28.53
C ALA A 367 32.32 5.86 27.14
N ALA A 368 31.01 6.00 27.00
CA ALA A 368 30.34 6.65 25.88
C ALA A 368 30.58 8.18 25.94
N LEU A 369 30.76 8.81 24.78
CA LEU A 369 30.66 10.26 24.61
C LEU A 369 29.17 10.64 24.47
N PRO A 370 28.71 11.73 25.10
CA PRO A 370 27.31 12.14 25.04
C PRO A 370 27.08 13.08 23.86
N PHE A 371 26.25 12.67 22.91
CA PHE A 371 25.50 13.60 22.08
C PHE A 371 24.04 13.13 22.07
N GLY A 372 23.25 13.71 22.97
CA GLY A 372 21.81 13.59 22.99
C GLY A 372 21.21 14.60 22.02
N LEU A 373 20.42 14.11 21.08
CA LEU A 373 19.38 14.88 20.41
C LEU A 373 18.08 14.08 20.51
N ASP A 374 17.08 14.78 21.03
CA ASP A 374 15.75 14.31 21.39
C ASP A 374 15.01 13.57 20.26
N GLN A 375 14.29 12.53 20.66
CA GLN A 375 13.18 11.98 19.87
C GLN A 375 11.91 12.00 20.72
N THR A 376 11.11 13.05 20.56
CA THR A 376 9.67 13.00 20.81
C THR A 376 8.96 12.69 19.51
N SER A 377 8.39 11.50 19.39
CA SER A 377 7.40 11.15 18.38
C SER A 377 6.21 10.49 19.08
N ALA A 378 5.26 11.32 19.52
CA ALA A 378 3.90 10.89 19.71
C ALA A 378 3.16 11.12 18.38
N ASN A 379 2.56 10.06 17.83
CA ASN A 379 1.51 10.20 16.83
C ASN A 379 0.34 9.28 17.23
N PRO A 380 -0.86 9.83 17.45
CA PRO A 380 -2.05 9.06 17.80
C PRO A 380 -2.80 8.64 16.53
N LEU A 381 -3.78 7.73 16.71
CA LEU A 381 -4.94 7.35 15.88
C LEU A 381 -5.09 5.82 15.99
N ASN A 382 -6.22 5.23 16.41
CA ASN A 382 -7.60 5.52 16.03
C ASN A 382 -8.58 5.00 17.13
N PRO A 383 -9.77 5.62 17.36
CA PRO A 383 -10.62 5.40 18.51
C PRO A 383 -11.87 4.52 18.26
N PHE A 384 -11.78 3.44 17.48
CA PHE A 384 -12.93 2.56 17.23
C PHE A 384 -12.63 1.09 17.56
N LEU A 385 -12.47 0.78 18.85
CA LEU A 385 -12.61 -0.58 19.37
C LEU A 385 -13.22 -0.54 20.77
N ILE A 386 -14.50 -0.94 20.88
CA ILE A 386 -15.08 -1.44 22.13
C ILE A 386 -15.05 -2.97 22.03
N PRO A 387 -14.40 -3.70 22.95
CA PRO A 387 -14.43 -5.15 22.96
C PRO A 387 -15.67 -5.66 23.73
N GLY A 388 -16.41 -6.59 23.14
CA GLY A 388 -17.50 -7.35 23.78
C GLY A 388 -17.46 -8.83 23.36
N PRO A 389 -17.98 -9.76 24.20
CA PRO A 389 -17.40 -11.09 24.37
C PRO A 389 -17.96 -12.21 23.47
N ILE A 390 -17.27 -13.33 23.59
CA ILE A 390 -17.23 -14.57 22.81
C ILE A 390 -18.50 -15.46 22.90
N ALA A 391 -18.91 -15.99 21.73
CA ALA A 391 -19.67 -17.23 21.40
C ALA A 391 -21.18 -17.33 21.77
N PRO A 392 -22.00 -18.15 21.04
CA PRO A 392 -21.80 -19.60 20.91
C PRO A 392 -21.77 -20.17 19.49
N MET A 393 -21.24 -21.40 19.45
CA MET A 393 -21.23 -22.36 18.35
C MET A 393 -22.63 -22.70 17.83
N PHE A 394 -22.75 -22.88 16.51
CA PHE A 394 -23.72 -23.82 15.95
C PHE A 394 -23.00 -24.78 15.01
N SER A 395 -23.04 -26.06 15.40
CA SER A 395 -22.77 -27.20 14.54
C SER A 395 -24.05 -27.56 13.79
N LEU A 396 -23.95 -27.80 12.48
CA LEU A 396 -24.92 -28.63 11.80
C LEU A 396 -24.19 -29.71 11.00
N SER A 397 -24.50 -30.94 11.38
CA SER A 397 -24.17 -32.17 10.68
C SER A 397 -24.95 -32.27 9.35
N PRO A 398 -24.45 -33.04 8.37
CA PRO A 398 -24.97 -33.06 7.01
C PRO A 398 -26.21 -33.95 6.91
N LEU A 399 -27.33 -33.40 6.43
CA LEU A 399 -28.47 -34.20 6.00
C LEU A 399 -28.42 -34.37 4.48
N GLY A 400 -27.84 -35.48 4.03
CA GLY A 400 -28.20 -36.09 2.76
C GLY A 400 -29.65 -36.59 2.83
N SER A 401 -30.40 -36.70 1.74
CA SER A 401 -29.96 -37.47 0.58
C SER A 401 -31.02 -37.50 -0.52
N ARG A 402 -30.54 -37.86 -1.71
CA ARG A 402 -31.22 -38.49 -2.87
C ARG A 402 -31.68 -37.56 -4.00
N LEU A 403 -30.76 -37.31 -4.93
CA LEU A 403 -31.05 -37.54 -6.34
C LEU A 403 -29.94 -38.38 -6.97
N SER A 404 -30.35 -39.58 -7.36
CA SER A 404 -29.59 -40.50 -8.20
C SER A 404 -29.55 -39.94 -9.63
N SER A 405 -28.36 -39.79 -10.20
CA SER A 405 -28.19 -39.80 -11.65
C SER A 405 -26.80 -40.30 -11.99
N GLY A 406 -26.79 -41.52 -12.52
CA GLY A 406 -25.60 -42.31 -12.80
C GLY A 406 -24.69 -41.69 -13.85
N THR A 407 -23.40 -41.79 -13.57
CA THR A 407 -22.28 -41.58 -14.48
C THR A 407 -22.36 -42.61 -15.62
N ARG A 408 -22.66 -42.18 -16.85
CA ARG A 408 -22.33 -42.96 -18.05
C ARG A 408 -20.97 -42.50 -18.57
N HIS A 409 -19.91 -43.15 -18.11
CA HIS A 409 -18.64 -43.17 -18.86
C HIS A 409 -18.86 -43.97 -20.15
N ARG A 410 -18.83 -43.28 -21.30
CA ARG A 410 -18.67 -43.92 -22.61
C ARG A 410 -17.22 -44.39 -22.74
N HIS A 411 -16.99 -45.67 -22.48
CA HIS A 411 -15.76 -46.35 -22.86
C HIS A 411 -15.84 -46.64 -24.36
N VAL A 412 -15.06 -45.91 -25.17
CA VAL A 412 -14.88 -46.20 -26.60
C VAL A 412 -13.91 -47.38 -26.72
N GLN A 413 -14.40 -48.55 -27.09
CA GLN A 413 -13.57 -49.67 -27.52
C GLN A 413 -13.05 -49.38 -28.95
N ARG A 414 -11.74 -49.11 -29.09
CA ARG A 414 -11.05 -49.17 -30.38
C ARG A 414 -10.67 -50.62 -30.68
N ARG A 415 -11.23 -51.20 -31.74
CA ARG A 415 -10.74 -52.44 -32.36
C ARG A 415 -9.38 -52.21 -33.02
N PRO A 416 -8.47 -53.21 -33.02
CA PRO A 416 -7.20 -53.14 -33.73
C PRO A 416 -7.38 -53.40 -35.24
N HIS A 417 -6.73 -52.60 -36.08
CA HIS A 417 -6.54 -52.87 -37.51
C HIS A 417 -5.31 -53.78 -37.73
N PRO A 418 -5.34 -54.69 -38.71
CA PRO A 418 -4.20 -55.55 -39.02
C PRO A 418 -3.16 -54.80 -39.87
N ARG A 419 -1.89 -54.93 -39.47
CA ARG A 419 -0.71 -54.58 -40.29
C ARG A 419 -0.69 -55.44 -41.55
N ARG A 420 -0.48 -54.81 -42.72
CA ARG A 420 0.01 -55.49 -43.91
C ARG A 420 1.15 -54.67 -44.53
N LYS A 421 2.32 -55.31 -44.54
CA LYS A 421 3.63 -54.97 -45.13
C LYS A 421 4.41 -53.86 -44.45
#